data_AF-A0A8E0IRN0-F1
#
_entry.id   AF-A0A8E0IRN0-F1
#
_cell.length_a   1.000
_cell.length_b   1.000
_cell.length_c   1.000
_cell.angle_alpha   90.00
_cell.angle_beta   90.00
_cell.angle_gamma   90.00
#
_symmetry.space_group_name_H-M   'P 1'
#
loop_
_entity.id
_entity.type
_entity.pdbx_description
1 polymer ?
#
loop_
_entity_poly.entity_id
_entity_poly.type
_entity_poly.pdbx_seq_one_letter_code
_entity_poly.pdbx_strand_id
1 'polypeptide(L)'
;HAPIEGGNILSTGKLTLNGTAYTIDGTIEDTNGKPNGQNYHTELNPDGMLSYITQTDGTTQMNVSRISMGTLELTHLVSGLGTSATYITSSLNAEKIYQLNNVSNTLWQGVSLLGWSGDAQSVTPSKKITDCLNGWKLVWGEYTNGTFSGTGIRETEISKTSVLKYPGAGRILSIMNYGNANCSKYVYAYADHIDGNTKNSDGASGGVVLVGVYEY
;
A
#
# COMPACT_ATOMS: atom_id res chain seq x y z
N HIS A 1 30.97 18.54 -24.53
CA HIS A 1 31.11 17.52 -23.49
C HIS A 1 31.14 18.21 -22.14
N ALA A 2 30.26 17.82 -21.23
CA ALA A 2 30.25 18.27 -19.84
C ALA A 2 30.23 17.04 -18.92
N PRO A 3 30.93 17.07 -17.77
CA PRO A 3 30.85 15.98 -16.81
C PRO A 3 29.44 15.87 -16.22
N ILE A 4 28.95 14.65 -16.08
CA ILE A 4 27.74 14.37 -15.29
C ILE A 4 28.07 14.60 -13.82
N GLU A 5 27.16 15.25 -13.08
CA GLU A 5 27.36 15.57 -11.67
C GLU A 5 27.75 14.32 -10.87
N GLY A 6 28.83 14.42 -10.09
CA GLY A 6 29.33 13.32 -9.26
C GLY A 6 30.27 12.32 -9.95
N GLY A 7 30.73 12.57 -11.19
CA GLY A 7 31.67 11.66 -11.87
C GLY A 7 32.50 12.29 -12.99
N ASN A 8 33.34 11.46 -13.61
CA ASN A 8 34.19 11.82 -14.76
C ASN A 8 33.59 11.41 -16.11
N ILE A 9 32.42 10.74 -16.09
CA ILE A 9 31.65 10.39 -17.29
C ILE A 9 31.15 11.68 -17.93
N LEU A 10 31.37 11.81 -19.23
CA LEU A 10 30.97 12.99 -19.98
C LEU A 10 29.59 12.78 -20.63
N SER A 11 28.99 13.89 -21.03
CA SER A 11 27.75 13.89 -21.78
C SER A 11 27.68 15.07 -22.74
N THR A 12 26.94 14.87 -23.81
CA THR A 12 26.43 15.94 -24.67
C THR A 12 24.92 15.84 -24.77
N GLY A 13 24.26 16.97 -24.98
CA GLY A 13 22.81 17.04 -25.06
C GLY A 13 22.36 18.18 -25.96
N LYS A 14 21.22 17.99 -26.60
CA LYS A 14 20.52 19.00 -27.39
C LYS A 14 19.21 19.33 -26.68
N LEU A 15 19.11 20.55 -26.18
CA LEU A 15 17.84 21.12 -25.74
C LEU A 15 17.00 21.47 -26.96
N THR A 16 15.77 20.98 -27.01
CA THR A 16 14.79 21.30 -28.04
C THR A 16 13.53 21.86 -27.38
N LEU A 17 13.01 22.96 -27.91
CA LEU A 17 11.70 23.51 -27.55
C LEU A 17 10.73 23.21 -28.69
N ASN A 18 9.63 22.51 -28.40
CA ASN A 18 8.61 22.16 -29.38
C ASN A 18 7.21 22.39 -28.80
N GLY A 19 6.58 23.48 -29.22
CA GLY A 19 5.28 23.88 -28.70
C GLY A 19 5.33 24.12 -27.19
N THR A 20 4.57 23.35 -26.43
CA THR A 20 4.48 23.43 -24.96
C THR A 20 5.47 22.51 -24.24
N ALA A 21 6.32 21.78 -24.96
CA ALA A 21 7.29 20.86 -24.40
C ALA A 21 8.73 21.35 -24.59
N TYR A 22 9.61 20.99 -23.66
CA TYR A 22 11.04 20.99 -23.92
C TYR A 22 11.62 19.60 -23.66
N THR A 23 12.59 19.22 -24.48
CA THR A 23 13.33 17.96 -24.36
C THR A 23 14.82 18.23 -24.29
N ILE A 24 15.55 17.39 -23.56
CA ILE A 24 16.99 17.26 -23.65
C ILE A 24 17.28 15.85 -24.09
N ASP A 25 17.74 15.71 -25.33
CA ASP A 25 18.17 14.45 -25.92
C ASP A 25 19.68 14.44 -26.01
N GLY A 26 20.33 13.39 -25.50
CA GLY A 26 21.79 13.37 -25.46
C GLY A 26 22.40 11.99 -25.39
N THR A 27 23.73 11.97 -25.43
CA THR A 27 24.55 10.76 -25.35
C THR A 27 25.30 10.71 -24.04
N ILE A 28 25.43 9.52 -23.47
CA ILE A 28 26.38 9.24 -22.40
C ILE A 28 27.72 8.86 -23.06
N GLU A 29 28.81 9.36 -22.51
CA GLU A 29 30.15 9.23 -23.09
C GLU A 29 31.13 8.67 -22.08
N ASP A 30 32.26 8.14 -22.54
CA ASP A 30 33.37 7.78 -21.67
C ASP A 30 34.09 9.03 -21.11
N THR A 31 35.12 8.83 -20.30
CA THR A 31 35.92 9.92 -19.72
C THR A 31 36.72 10.73 -20.76
N ASN A 32 36.75 10.28 -22.01
CA ASN A 32 37.42 10.92 -23.13
C ASN A 32 36.44 11.61 -24.09
N GLY A 33 35.14 11.63 -23.76
CA GLY A 33 34.10 12.27 -24.58
C GLY A 33 33.64 11.42 -25.77
N LYS A 34 33.95 10.12 -25.80
CA LYS A 34 33.47 9.21 -26.84
C LYS A 34 32.14 8.59 -26.42
N PRO A 35 31.10 8.59 -27.28
CA PRO A 35 29.83 7.95 -26.96
C PRO A 35 30.00 6.48 -26.56
N ASN A 36 29.34 6.07 -25.47
CA ASN A 36 29.41 4.69 -24.97
C ASN A 36 28.27 3.79 -25.50
N GLY A 37 27.46 4.32 -26.43
CA GLY A 37 26.28 3.66 -27.00
C GLY A 37 24.97 3.94 -26.27
N GLN A 38 25.01 4.55 -25.08
CA GLN A 38 23.81 4.91 -24.33
C GLN A 38 23.37 6.35 -24.65
N ASN A 39 22.05 6.52 -24.71
CA ASN A 39 21.39 7.80 -24.88
C ASN A 39 20.57 8.13 -23.63
N TYR A 40 20.29 9.40 -23.40
CA TYR A 40 19.30 9.83 -22.41
C TYR A 40 18.30 10.78 -23.05
N HIS A 41 17.12 10.81 -22.46
CA HIS A 41 16.04 11.69 -22.83
C HIS A 41 15.41 12.22 -21.55
N THR A 42 15.19 13.53 -21.49
CA THR A 42 14.39 14.18 -20.45
C THR A 42 13.42 15.13 -21.12
N GLU A 43 12.14 15.00 -20.82
CA GLU A 43 11.06 15.83 -21.34
C GLU A 43 10.26 16.44 -20.20
N LEU A 44 9.88 17.71 -20.36
CA LEU A 44 8.83 18.36 -19.57
C LEU A 44 7.79 18.95 -20.52
N ASN A 45 6.53 18.66 -20.26
CA ASN A 45 5.38 19.16 -21.01
C ASN A 45 4.17 19.36 -20.04
N PRO A 46 3.02 19.86 -20.51
CA PRO A 46 1.85 20.06 -19.63
C PRO A 46 1.32 18.77 -18.96
N ASP A 47 1.56 17.60 -19.56
CA ASP A 47 1.16 16.31 -18.97
C ASP A 47 2.10 15.88 -17.84
N GLY A 48 3.33 16.41 -17.82
CA GLY A 48 4.32 16.22 -16.75
C GLY A 48 5.75 16.02 -17.26
N MET A 49 6.50 15.19 -16.55
CA MET A 49 7.93 14.94 -16.79
C MET A 49 8.18 13.46 -17.13
N LEU A 50 9.06 13.22 -18.09
CA LEU A 50 9.58 11.89 -18.44
C LEU A 50 11.11 11.95 -18.47
N SER A 51 11.79 10.97 -17.90
CA SER A 51 13.24 10.85 -18.02
C SER A 51 13.66 9.39 -18.10
N TYR A 52 14.58 9.07 -19.01
CA TYR A 52 15.18 7.75 -19.12
C TYR A 52 16.59 7.78 -19.71
N ILE A 53 17.32 6.69 -19.49
CA ILE A 53 18.59 6.36 -20.15
C ILE A 53 18.44 5.01 -20.85
N THR A 54 19.04 4.85 -22.02
CA THR A 54 19.02 3.59 -22.77
C THR A 54 20.19 2.67 -22.41
N GLN A 55 20.09 1.40 -22.79
CA GLN A 55 21.21 0.49 -22.90
C GLN A 55 22.18 0.95 -24.01
N THR A 56 23.31 0.26 -24.10
CA THR A 56 24.35 0.51 -25.10
C THR A 56 23.91 0.24 -26.55
N ASP A 57 22.74 -0.35 -26.74
CA ASP A 57 22.07 -0.47 -28.04
C ASP A 57 21.37 0.82 -28.50
N GLY A 58 21.43 1.88 -27.68
CA GLY A 58 20.92 3.21 -27.97
C GLY A 58 19.40 3.35 -27.97
N THR A 59 18.65 2.29 -27.72
CA THR A 59 17.18 2.29 -27.89
C THR A 59 16.42 1.68 -26.72
N THR A 60 16.96 0.65 -26.07
CA THR A 60 16.28 -0.03 -24.96
C THR A 60 16.37 0.82 -23.71
N GLN A 61 15.25 1.37 -23.23
CA GLN A 61 15.22 2.16 -22.00
C GLN A 61 15.56 1.27 -20.80
N MET A 62 16.42 1.73 -19.89
CA MET A 62 16.85 0.98 -18.70
C MET A 62 15.99 1.29 -17.48
N ASN A 63 15.94 2.56 -17.11
CA ASN A 63 15.14 3.08 -16.01
C ASN A 63 14.38 4.28 -16.54
N VAL A 64 13.07 4.27 -16.35
CA VAL A 64 12.17 5.34 -16.77
C VAL A 64 11.50 5.89 -15.52
N SER A 65 11.61 7.20 -15.35
CA SER A 65 10.90 7.95 -14.32
C SER A 65 9.90 8.87 -15.01
N ARG A 66 8.62 8.69 -14.70
CA ARG A 66 7.55 9.56 -15.22
C ARG A 66 6.74 10.13 -14.05
N ILE A 67 6.55 11.44 -14.05
CA ILE A 67 5.59 12.11 -13.19
C ILE A 67 4.57 12.72 -14.12
N SER A 68 3.33 12.22 -14.12
CA SER A 68 2.32 12.71 -15.05
C SER A 68 0.93 12.63 -14.42
N MET A 69 0.15 13.69 -14.57
CA MET A 69 -1.24 13.77 -14.11
C MET A 69 -1.46 13.29 -12.66
N GLY A 70 -0.58 13.66 -11.74
CA GLY A 70 -0.66 13.28 -10.31
C GLY A 70 -0.23 11.84 -9.98
N THR A 71 0.41 11.14 -10.92
CA THR A 71 0.96 9.79 -10.73
C THR A 71 2.48 9.79 -10.95
N LEU A 72 3.20 9.17 -10.02
CA LEU A 72 4.58 8.74 -10.22
C LEU A 72 4.57 7.32 -10.80
N GLU A 73 5.24 7.13 -11.93
CA GLU A 73 5.47 5.84 -12.55
C GLU A 73 6.97 5.60 -12.69
N LEU A 74 7.39 4.41 -12.25
CA LEU A 74 8.77 3.95 -12.33
C LEU A 74 8.80 2.64 -13.12
N THR A 75 9.62 2.60 -14.17
CA THR A 75 9.82 1.40 -14.98
C THR A 75 11.30 1.00 -14.97
N HIS A 76 11.56 -0.28 -14.76
CA HIS A 76 12.90 -0.87 -14.74
C HIS A 76 13.00 -2.03 -15.73
N LEU A 77 14.05 -2.01 -16.56
CA LEU A 77 14.41 -3.10 -17.46
C LEU A 77 14.97 -4.27 -16.66
N VAL A 78 14.30 -5.42 -16.75
CA VAL A 78 14.71 -6.65 -16.08
C VAL A 78 15.68 -7.46 -16.95
N SER A 79 15.38 -7.58 -18.24
CA SER A 79 16.15 -8.40 -19.17
C SER A 79 15.83 -8.07 -20.63
N GLY A 80 16.63 -8.59 -21.55
CA GLY A 80 16.44 -8.43 -23.00
C GLY A 80 16.88 -7.08 -23.54
N LEU A 81 16.76 -6.92 -24.86
CA LEU A 81 17.07 -5.70 -25.62
C LEU A 81 16.06 -5.52 -26.76
N GLY A 82 15.88 -4.28 -27.19
CA GLY A 82 14.95 -3.84 -28.20
C GLY A 82 13.55 -4.40 -27.94
N THR A 83 13.02 -5.11 -28.92
CA THR A 83 11.69 -5.72 -28.86
C THR A 83 11.59 -6.94 -27.94
N SER A 84 12.71 -7.48 -27.46
CA SER A 84 12.75 -8.59 -26.49
C SER A 84 12.85 -8.13 -25.04
N ALA A 85 12.86 -6.82 -24.81
CA ALA A 85 13.01 -6.23 -23.48
C ALA A 85 11.81 -6.56 -22.58
N THR A 86 12.10 -6.94 -21.34
CA THR A 86 11.13 -7.23 -20.29
C THR A 86 11.25 -6.19 -19.18
N TYR A 87 10.12 -5.64 -18.74
CA TYR A 87 10.05 -4.52 -17.81
C TYR A 87 9.20 -4.82 -16.57
N ILE A 88 9.56 -4.21 -15.44
CA ILE A 88 8.68 -4.05 -14.28
C ILE A 88 8.29 -2.58 -14.19
N THR A 89 6.98 -2.33 -14.14
CA THR A 89 6.42 -0.97 -13.98
C THR A 89 5.60 -0.90 -12.70
N SER A 90 5.81 0.15 -11.91
CA SER A 90 5.06 0.43 -10.68
C SER A 90 4.58 1.87 -10.66
N SER A 91 3.42 2.10 -10.04
CA SER A 91 2.80 3.44 -9.98
C SER A 91 2.30 3.80 -8.58
N LEU A 92 2.47 5.06 -8.21
CA LEU A 92 1.99 5.68 -6.99
C LEU A 92 1.21 6.94 -7.32
N ASN A 93 -0.06 7.01 -6.91
CA ASN A 93 -0.95 8.14 -7.13
C ASN A 93 -1.47 8.71 -5.80
N ALA A 94 -2.23 9.80 -5.87
CA ALA A 94 -2.77 10.48 -4.69
C ALA A 94 -3.63 9.56 -3.79
N GLU A 95 -4.42 8.66 -4.37
CA GLU A 95 -5.26 7.71 -3.62
C GLU A 95 -4.41 6.72 -2.82
N LYS A 96 -3.41 6.09 -3.45
CA LYS A 96 -2.49 5.17 -2.77
C LYS A 96 -1.67 5.88 -1.70
N ILE A 97 -1.25 7.13 -1.94
CA ILE A 97 -0.56 7.96 -0.92
C ILE A 97 -1.50 8.26 0.24
N TYR A 98 -2.75 8.61 -0.04
CA TYR A 98 -3.75 8.83 1.00
C TYR A 98 -3.93 7.57 1.85
N GLN A 99 -4.05 6.39 1.26
CA GLN A 99 -4.11 5.12 1.98
C GLN A 99 -2.87 4.90 2.86
N LEU A 100 -1.67 5.07 2.31
CA LEU A 100 -0.41 4.93 3.06
C LEU A 100 -0.33 5.88 4.26
N ASN A 101 -0.73 7.15 4.09
CA ASN A 101 -0.69 8.15 5.15
C ASN A 101 -1.73 7.92 6.25
N ASN A 102 -2.74 7.09 6.01
CA ASN A 102 -3.81 6.82 6.96
C ASN A 102 -3.71 5.43 7.62
N VAL A 103 -2.67 4.64 7.32
CA VAL A 103 -2.41 3.39 8.06
C VAL A 103 -2.30 3.69 9.56
N SER A 104 -2.87 2.81 10.38
CA SER A 104 -3.01 2.95 11.84
C SER A 104 -3.95 4.06 12.32
N ASN A 105 -4.67 4.75 11.44
CA ASN A 105 -5.72 5.67 11.89
C ASN A 105 -6.86 4.89 12.56
N THR A 106 -7.36 5.45 13.66
CA THR A 106 -8.54 4.93 14.35
C THR A 106 -9.76 5.08 13.46
N LEU A 107 -10.41 3.95 13.13
CA LEU A 107 -11.66 3.92 12.38
C LEU A 107 -12.87 3.72 13.30
N TRP A 108 -12.68 3.06 14.43
CA TRP A 108 -13.69 2.90 15.47
C TRP A 108 -13.03 2.74 16.84
N GLN A 109 -13.67 3.25 17.88
CA GLN A 109 -13.30 3.06 19.27
C GLN A 109 -14.56 2.88 20.12
N GLY A 110 -14.47 2.02 21.13
CA GLY A 110 -15.58 1.71 22.02
C GLY A 110 -15.30 0.47 22.84
N VAL A 111 -16.34 -0.15 23.38
CA VAL A 111 -16.25 -1.46 24.04
C VAL A 111 -17.37 -2.32 23.48
N SER A 112 -17.03 -3.42 22.82
CA SER A 112 -18.01 -4.34 22.24
C SER A 112 -17.58 -5.79 22.42
N LEU A 113 -18.50 -6.65 22.88
CA LEU A 113 -18.27 -8.10 22.86
C LEU A 113 -18.39 -8.67 21.45
N LEU A 114 -18.94 -7.87 20.51
CA LEU A 114 -19.43 -8.31 19.22
C LEU A 114 -20.43 -9.46 19.39
N GLY A 115 -21.44 -9.22 20.24
CA GLY A 115 -22.56 -10.13 20.47
C GLY A 115 -22.57 -10.75 21.86
N TRP A 116 -23.78 -10.90 22.39
CA TRP A 116 -24.08 -11.62 23.62
C TRP A 116 -25.31 -12.52 23.43
N SER A 117 -25.58 -13.40 24.39
CA SER A 117 -26.69 -14.35 24.29
C SER A 117 -28.02 -13.63 24.03
N GLY A 118 -28.58 -13.84 22.84
CA GLY A 118 -29.86 -13.26 22.40
C GLY A 118 -29.75 -11.95 21.62
N ASP A 119 -28.56 -11.34 21.49
CA ASP A 119 -28.39 -10.05 20.82
C ASP A 119 -27.01 -9.93 20.13
N ALA A 120 -27.04 -9.90 18.80
CA ALA A 120 -25.85 -9.70 18.00
C ALA A 120 -25.51 -8.20 17.94
N GLN A 121 -24.25 -7.86 18.17
CA GLN A 121 -23.77 -6.48 18.10
C GLN A 121 -22.99 -6.24 16.83
N SER A 122 -23.09 -5.04 16.30
CA SER A 122 -22.37 -4.59 15.11
C SER A 122 -21.45 -3.43 15.43
N VAL A 123 -20.37 -3.31 14.67
CA VAL A 123 -19.41 -2.21 14.71
C VAL A 123 -19.26 -1.65 13.32
N THR A 124 -19.32 -0.33 13.19
CA THR A 124 -19.22 0.38 11.92
C THR A 124 -17.98 1.27 11.93
N PRO A 125 -16.87 0.82 11.32
CA PRO A 125 -15.68 1.65 11.10
C PRO A 125 -16.02 2.89 10.26
N SER A 126 -15.38 4.02 10.53
CA SER A 126 -15.59 5.28 9.81
C SER A 126 -15.13 5.26 8.35
N LYS A 127 -14.31 4.26 7.99
CA LYS A 127 -13.78 4.04 6.64
C LYS A 127 -14.05 2.61 6.20
N LYS A 128 -14.56 2.44 4.97
CA LYS A 128 -14.80 1.12 4.38
C LYS A 128 -13.49 0.37 4.19
N ILE A 129 -13.52 -0.95 4.37
CA ILE A 129 -12.34 -1.81 4.17
C ILE A 129 -11.82 -1.75 2.74
N THR A 130 -12.68 -1.44 1.77
CA THR A 130 -12.32 -1.25 0.35
C THR A 130 -11.41 -0.06 0.14
N ASP A 131 -11.49 0.94 1.02
CA ASP A 131 -10.77 2.20 0.89
C ASP A 131 -9.50 2.18 1.74
N CYS A 132 -9.31 1.14 2.56
CA CYS A 132 -8.07 0.83 3.28
C CYS A 132 -7.03 0.18 2.35
N LEU A 133 -5.76 0.28 2.75
CA LEU A 133 -4.65 -0.33 2.04
C LEU A 133 -4.73 -1.87 2.04
N ASN A 134 -4.74 -2.49 3.23
CA ASN A 134 -4.76 -3.94 3.42
C ASN A 134 -6.02 -4.43 4.13
N GLY A 135 -6.64 -3.61 4.99
CA GLY A 135 -7.93 -3.91 5.61
C GLY A 135 -8.10 -3.26 6.97
N TRP A 136 -8.63 -4.03 7.93
CA TRP A 136 -8.85 -3.57 9.30
C TRP A 136 -8.04 -4.38 10.30
N LYS A 137 -7.34 -3.68 11.19
CA LYS A 137 -6.73 -4.24 12.40
C LYS A 137 -7.69 -4.06 13.56
N LEU A 138 -8.04 -5.16 14.22
CA LEU A 138 -8.92 -5.18 15.37
C LEU A 138 -8.07 -5.33 16.62
N VAL A 139 -8.27 -4.42 17.57
CA VAL A 139 -7.60 -4.43 18.87
C VAL A 139 -8.61 -4.86 19.92
N TRP A 140 -8.22 -5.89 20.66
CA TRP A 140 -9.00 -6.51 21.71
C TRP A 140 -8.35 -6.25 23.06
N GLY A 141 -9.18 -6.08 24.09
CA GLY A 141 -8.75 -5.85 25.46
C GLY A 141 -9.37 -6.84 26.43
N GLU A 142 -8.73 -7.05 27.56
CA GLU A 142 -9.32 -7.84 28.65
C GLU A 142 -10.57 -7.17 29.22
N TYR A 143 -11.61 -7.96 29.45
CA TYR A 143 -12.90 -7.52 29.95
C TYR A 143 -13.22 -8.24 31.26
N THR A 144 -13.30 -7.48 32.34
CA THR A 144 -13.50 -8.00 33.69
C THR A 144 -14.52 -7.13 34.42
N ASN A 145 -15.47 -7.75 35.14
CA ASN A 145 -16.50 -7.06 35.90
C ASN A 145 -17.29 -6.02 35.09
N GLY A 146 -17.57 -6.31 33.81
CA GLY A 146 -18.37 -5.44 32.96
C GLY A 146 -17.60 -4.25 32.35
N THR A 147 -16.28 -4.16 32.52
CA THR A 147 -15.47 -3.08 31.95
C THR A 147 -14.21 -3.60 31.26
N PHE A 148 -13.75 -2.87 30.25
CA PHE A 148 -12.40 -3.04 29.71
C PHE A 148 -11.38 -2.67 30.80
N SER A 149 -10.38 -3.53 31.02
CA SER A 149 -9.40 -3.39 32.11
C SER A 149 -8.26 -2.41 31.81
N GLY A 150 -8.13 -1.94 30.56
CA GLY A 150 -6.96 -1.17 30.12
C GLY A 150 -5.74 -2.03 29.79
N THR A 151 -5.81 -3.36 29.96
CA THR A 151 -4.69 -4.28 29.75
C THR A 151 -5.10 -5.49 28.88
N GLY A 152 -4.19 -6.46 28.73
CA GLY A 152 -4.46 -7.70 28.00
C GLY A 152 -4.77 -7.42 26.54
N ILE A 153 -3.92 -6.65 25.87
CA ILE A 153 -4.12 -6.27 24.47
C ILE A 153 -3.80 -7.46 23.57
N ARG A 154 -4.73 -7.78 22.66
CA ARG A 154 -4.51 -8.72 21.56
C ARG A 154 -4.92 -8.07 20.25
N GLU A 155 -4.36 -8.55 19.16
CA GLU A 155 -4.59 -7.97 17.84
C GLU A 155 -4.93 -9.08 16.85
N THR A 156 -5.93 -8.83 16.02
CA THR A 156 -6.29 -9.68 14.89
C THR A 156 -6.51 -8.81 13.66
N GLU A 157 -6.53 -9.41 12.49
CA GLU A 157 -6.76 -8.71 11.22
C GLU A 157 -7.97 -9.27 10.48
N ILE A 158 -8.64 -8.38 9.76
CA ILE A 158 -9.58 -8.73 8.71
C ILE A 158 -9.04 -8.14 7.43
N SER A 159 -8.60 -9.00 6.51
CA SER A 159 -8.01 -8.55 5.25
C SER A 159 -9.09 -8.14 4.24
N LYS A 160 -8.83 -7.02 3.54
CA LYS A 160 -9.63 -6.54 2.41
C LYS A 160 -9.82 -7.63 1.35
N THR A 161 -8.75 -8.39 1.05
CA THR A 161 -8.80 -9.49 0.08
C THR A 161 -9.79 -10.59 0.49
N SER A 162 -9.84 -10.95 1.77
CA SER A 162 -10.80 -11.94 2.30
C SER A 162 -12.24 -11.42 2.25
N VAL A 163 -12.47 -10.14 2.57
CA VAL A 163 -13.81 -9.54 2.54
C VAL A 163 -14.34 -9.40 1.12
N LEU A 164 -13.50 -8.97 0.17
CA LEU A 164 -13.89 -8.87 -1.23
C LEU A 164 -14.22 -10.24 -1.85
N LYS A 165 -13.49 -11.29 -1.47
CA LYS A 165 -13.73 -12.64 -1.99
C LYS A 165 -14.92 -13.33 -1.34
N TYR A 166 -15.17 -13.08 -0.05
CA TYR A 166 -16.20 -13.76 0.74
C TYR A 166 -17.00 -12.75 1.60
N PRO A 167 -17.78 -11.85 0.99
CA PRO A 167 -18.51 -10.81 1.73
C PRO A 167 -19.54 -11.45 2.67
N GLY A 168 -19.59 -10.98 3.93
CA GLY A 168 -20.53 -11.48 4.93
C GLY A 168 -20.29 -12.93 5.41
N ALA A 169 -19.25 -13.61 4.92
CA ALA A 169 -18.93 -14.95 5.40
C ALA A 169 -18.45 -14.93 6.86
N GLY A 170 -18.82 -15.95 7.61
CA GLY A 170 -18.40 -16.12 9.00
C GLY A 170 -16.89 -16.37 9.11
N ARG A 171 -16.23 -15.66 10.02
CA ARG A 171 -14.79 -15.68 10.25
C ARG A 171 -14.49 -15.96 11.71
N ILE A 172 -13.56 -16.88 11.94
CA ILE A 172 -13.02 -17.17 13.27
C ILE A 172 -11.76 -16.33 13.44
N LEU A 173 -11.79 -15.40 14.39
CA LEU A 173 -10.65 -14.61 14.82
C LEU A 173 -10.06 -15.27 16.06
N SER A 174 -8.93 -15.95 15.88
CA SER A 174 -8.21 -16.62 16.96
C SER A 174 -7.54 -15.59 17.86
N ILE A 175 -7.80 -15.66 19.18
CA ILE A 175 -7.24 -14.75 20.18
C ILE A 175 -6.46 -15.60 21.19
N MET A 176 -5.14 -15.46 21.17
CA MET A 176 -4.26 -16.17 22.08
C MET A 176 -4.24 -15.52 23.46
N ASN A 177 -4.20 -16.34 24.51
CA ASN A 177 -4.09 -15.90 25.89
C ASN A 177 -2.78 -16.39 26.50
N TYR A 178 -2.06 -15.51 27.17
CA TYR A 178 -0.84 -15.89 27.89
C TYR A 178 -1.20 -16.69 29.16
N GLY A 179 -0.69 -17.92 29.26
CA GLY A 179 -0.87 -18.79 30.43
C GLY A 179 -2.29 -19.34 30.65
N ASN A 180 -3.21 -19.15 29.70
CA ASN A 180 -4.62 -19.55 29.81
C ASN A 180 -5.11 -20.20 28.51
N ALA A 181 -6.31 -20.78 28.54
CA ALA A 181 -6.94 -21.31 27.35
C ALA A 181 -7.15 -20.21 26.29
N ASN A 182 -6.80 -20.50 25.05
CA ASN A 182 -7.06 -19.62 23.91
C ASN A 182 -8.57 -19.46 23.69
N CYS A 183 -8.96 -18.33 23.12
CA CYS A 183 -10.35 -18.05 22.79
C CYS A 183 -10.48 -17.60 21.33
N SER A 184 -11.70 -17.36 20.87
CA SER A 184 -11.94 -16.89 19.52
C SER A 184 -13.20 -16.04 19.44
N LYS A 185 -13.23 -15.12 18.50
CA LYS A 185 -14.44 -14.36 18.14
C LYS A 185 -14.92 -14.81 16.77
N TYR A 186 -16.22 -15.03 16.64
CA TYR A 186 -16.87 -15.34 15.38
C TYR A 186 -17.55 -14.08 14.84
N VAL A 187 -17.15 -13.61 13.66
CA VAL A 187 -17.66 -12.35 13.08
C VAL A 187 -18.04 -12.50 11.61
N TYR A 188 -18.89 -11.62 11.12
CA TYR A 188 -19.21 -11.47 9.72
C TYR A 188 -18.76 -10.08 9.28
N ALA A 189 -17.88 -10.00 8.28
CA ALA A 189 -17.33 -8.73 7.82
C ALA A 189 -17.87 -8.38 6.43
N TYR A 190 -18.30 -7.12 6.31
CA TYR A 190 -18.77 -6.48 5.10
C TYR A 190 -17.84 -5.32 4.74
N ALA A 191 -18.15 -4.62 3.64
CA ALA A 191 -17.31 -3.51 3.19
C ALA A 191 -17.28 -2.35 4.20
N ASP A 192 -18.35 -2.15 4.96
CA ASP A 192 -18.61 -0.97 5.79
C ASP A 192 -18.87 -1.27 7.28
N HIS A 193 -19.05 -2.54 7.66
CA HIS A 193 -19.28 -2.92 9.06
C HIS A 193 -18.85 -4.35 9.36
N ILE A 194 -18.83 -4.67 10.66
CA ILE A 194 -18.54 -5.98 11.23
C ILE A 194 -19.71 -6.37 12.14
N ASP A 195 -20.32 -7.51 11.88
CA ASP A 195 -21.33 -8.11 12.75
C ASP A 195 -20.72 -9.20 13.62
N GLY A 196 -21.18 -9.22 14.87
CA GLY A 196 -20.83 -10.21 15.85
C GLY A 196 -21.74 -11.44 15.86
N ASN A 197 -21.27 -12.52 16.47
CA ASN A 197 -22.09 -13.69 16.78
C ASN A 197 -22.54 -13.64 18.24
N THR A 198 -23.77 -14.05 18.54
CA THR A 198 -24.32 -14.07 19.90
C THR A 198 -23.51 -14.92 20.89
N LYS A 199 -22.72 -15.89 20.40
CA LYS A 199 -21.84 -16.75 21.22
C LYS A 199 -20.50 -16.10 21.58
N ASN A 200 -20.23 -14.88 21.13
CA ASN A 200 -18.97 -14.21 21.42
C ASN A 200 -18.81 -13.80 22.90
N SER A 201 -19.88 -13.85 23.70
CA SER A 201 -19.86 -13.68 25.15
C SER A 201 -19.61 -14.98 25.93
N ASP A 202 -19.60 -16.13 25.26
CA ASP A 202 -19.60 -17.42 25.94
C ASP A 202 -18.18 -17.83 26.37
N GLY A 203 -18.07 -18.38 27.59
CA GLY A 203 -16.81 -18.90 28.12
C GLY A 203 -15.65 -17.89 28.08
N ALA A 204 -14.47 -18.35 27.64
CA ALA A 204 -13.27 -17.51 27.60
C ALA A 204 -13.39 -16.30 26.65
N SER A 205 -14.25 -16.38 25.62
CA SER A 205 -14.46 -15.29 24.67
C SER A 205 -15.17 -14.08 25.29
N GLY A 206 -15.96 -14.29 26.35
CA GLY A 206 -16.58 -13.22 27.12
C GLY A 206 -15.60 -12.36 27.92
N GLY A 207 -14.39 -12.86 28.19
CA GLY A 207 -13.33 -12.13 28.89
C GLY A 207 -12.53 -11.18 28.00
N VAL A 208 -12.93 -11.01 26.73
CA VAL A 208 -12.23 -10.19 25.75
C VAL A 208 -13.23 -9.36 24.95
N VAL A 209 -12.99 -8.06 24.83
CA VAL A 209 -13.83 -7.09 24.10
C VAL A 209 -13.04 -6.37 23.01
N LEU A 210 -13.70 -6.03 21.91
CA LEU A 210 -13.15 -5.14 20.92
C LEU A 210 -13.09 -3.74 21.50
N VAL A 211 -11.91 -3.12 21.44
CA VAL A 211 -11.68 -1.76 21.94
C VAL A 211 -11.34 -0.76 20.84
N GLY A 212 -10.91 -1.25 19.68
CA GLY A 212 -10.64 -0.40 18.54
C GLY A 212 -10.58 -1.15 17.22
N VAL A 213 -10.90 -0.44 16.14
CA VAL A 213 -10.64 -0.85 14.75
C VAL A 213 -9.78 0.23 14.13
N TYR A 214 -8.69 -0.19 13.49
CA TYR A 214 -7.70 0.69 12.87
C TYR A 214 -7.51 0.32 11.41
N GLU A 215 -7.14 1.31 10.60
CA GLU A 215 -6.72 1.06 9.22
C GLU A 215 -5.42 0.24 9.21
N TYR A 216 -5.40 -0.80 8.37
CA TYR A 216 -4.28 -1.73 8.18
C TYR A 216 -3.84 -1.73 6.73
#